data_AF-D2GZ35-F1
#
_entry.id   AF-D2GZ35-F1
#
_cell.length_a   1.000
_cell.length_b   1.000
_cell.length_c   1.000
_cell.angle_alpha   90.00
_cell.angle_beta   90.00
_cell.angle_gamma   90.00
#
_symmetry.space_group_name_H-M   'P 1'
#
loop_
_entity.id
_entity.type
_entity.pdbx_description
1 polymer ?
#
loop_
_entity_poly.entity_id
_entity_poly.type
_entity_poly.pdbx_seq_one_letter_code
_entity_poly.pdbx_strand_id
1 'polypeptide(L)'
;FYDDLLALGILKPLTAPIEGMVMKEGDCNFMAPQGISSIIKHYLKESGADVCFRHCVTQINLRNGKWEVSKETGPPEQFDIVVLTMPVPQILQLQGDIAN
;
A
#
# COMPACT_ATOMS: atom_id res chain seq x y z
N PHE A 1 -4.32 -10.74 -12.82
CA PHE A 1 -3.96 -9.44 -12.21
C PHE A 1 -4.41 -8.27 -13.07
N TYR A 2 -3.76 -7.95 -14.19
CA TYR A 2 -4.22 -6.86 -15.07
C TYR A 2 -5.55 -7.19 -15.76
N ASP A 3 -5.74 -8.44 -16.18
CA ASP A 3 -6.97 -8.88 -16.84
C ASP A 3 -8.21 -8.71 -15.95
N ASP A 4 -8.08 -8.97 -14.65
CA ASP A 4 -9.17 -8.78 -13.68
C ASP A 4 -9.52 -7.30 -13.53
N LEU A 5 -8.50 -6.43 -13.42
CA LEU A 5 -8.69 -4.98 -13.36
C LEU A 5 -9.30 -4.41 -14.66
N LEU A 6 -8.95 -4.99 -15.81
CA LEU A 6 -9.52 -4.63 -17.12
C LEU A 6 -10.97 -5.11 -17.24
N ALA A 7 -11.25 -6.35 -16.85
CA ALA A 7 -12.59 -6.95 -16.88
C ALA A 7 -13.57 -6.20 -15.96
N LEU A 8 -13.10 -5.73 -14.81
CA LEU A 8 -13.87 -4.90 -13.88
C LEU A 8 -13.92 -3.42 -14.28
N GLY A 9 -13.23 -3.03 -15.36
CA GLY A 9 -13.18 -1.65 -15.85
C GLY A 9 -12.45 -0.66 -14.91
N ILE A 10 -11.71 -1.18 -13.93
CA ILE A 10 -10.87 -0.41 -13.00
C ILE A 10 -9.65 0.15 -13.75
N LEU A 11 -9.12 -0.62 -14.69
CA LEU A 11 -8.12 -0.16 -15.67
C LEU A 11 -8.72 -0.17 -17.08
N LYS A 12 -8.22 0.73 -17.92
CA LYS A 12 -8.50 0.78 -19.37
C LYS A 12 -7.24 1.19 -20.14
N PRO A 13 -7.07 0.77 -21.41
CA PRO A 13 -6.01 1.28 -22.25
C PRO A 13 -6.02 2.80 -22.31
N LEU A 14 -4.86 3.42 -22.24
CA LEU A 14 -4.71 4.86 -22.43
C LEU A 14 -4.89 5.17 -23.92
N THR A 15 -5.93 5.94 -24.26
CA THR A 15 -6.22 6.34 -25.65
C THR A 15 -5.88 7.80 -25.94
N ALA A 16 -5.56 8.59 -24.92
CA ALA A 16 -5.22 10.00 -25.07
C ALA A 16 -3.72 10.16 -25.38
N PRO A 17 -3.34 11.05 -26.31
CA PRO A 17 -1.94 11.36 -26.56
C PRO A 17 -1.33 12.07 -25.35
N ILE A 18 -0.10 11.71 -25.00
CA ILE A 18 0.71 12.40 -23.99
C ILE A 18 1.96 12.93 -24.68
N GLU A 19 2.08 14.25 -24.75
CA GLU A 19 3.25 14.91 -25.34
C GLU A 19 4.53 14.54 -24.57
N GLY A 20 5.59 14.22 -25.31
CA GLY A 20 6.87 13.81 -24.72
C GLY A 20 6.92 12.38 -24.18
N MET A 21 5.85 11.59 -24.31
CA MET A 21 5.86 10.19 -23.92
C MET A 21 6.66 9.35 -24.91
N VAL A 22 7.71 8.68 -24.41
CA VAL A 22 8.53 7.75 -25.20
C VAL A 22 7.93 6.35 -25.07
N MET A 23 7.55 5.75 -26.20
CA MET A 23 7.03 4.38 -26.27
C MET A 23 8.05 3.46 -26.93
N LYS A 24 8.25 2.27 -26.37
CA LYS A 24 9.01 1.18 -27.00
C LYS A 24 8.05 0.18 -27.62
N GLU A 25 8.59 -0.64 -28.52
CA GLU A 25 7.83 -1.75 -29.10
C GLU A 25 7.40 -2.72 -28.00
N GLY A 26 6.10 -3.01 -27.93
CA GLY A 26 5.50 -3.84 -26.89
C GLY A 26 4.99 -3.09 -25.65
N ASP A 27 5.24 -1.78 -25.53
CA ASP A 27 4.71 -0.99 -24.41
C ASP A 27 3.19 -0.76 -24.56
N CYS A 28 2.44 -0.99 -23.47
CA CYS A 28 1.02 -0.71 -23.37
C CYS A 28 0.75 0.11 -22.11
N ASN A 29 0.25 1.34 -22.29
CA ASN A 29 -0.11 2.21 -21.17
C ASN A 29 -1.59 2.08 -20.81
N PHE A 30 -1.88 2.18 -19.52
CA PHE A 30 -3.23 2.09 -18.97
C PHE A 30 -3.53 3.28 -18.09
N MET A 31 -4.82 3.55 -17.91
CA MET A 31 -5.31 4.54 -16.96
C MET A 31 -6.46 3.96 -16.14
N ALA A 32 -6.65 4.49 -14.93
CA ALA A 32 -7.80 4.19 -14.09
C ALA A 32 -8.86 5.29 -14.24
N PRO A 33 -10.00 5.06 -14.92
CA PRO A 33 -10.99 6.09 -15.20
C PRO A 33 -11.65 6.67 -13.94
N GLN A 34 -11.65 5.92 -12.83
CA GLN A 34 -12.17 6.37 -11.53
C GLN A 34 -11.04 6.88 -10.60
N GLY A 35 -9.88 7.20 -11.17
CA GLY A 35 -8.65 7.58 -10.46
C GLY A 35 -7.85 6.37 -9.98
N ILE A 36 -6.52 6.53 -9.87
CA ILE A 36 -5.58 5.44 -9.50
C ILE A 36 -5.93 4.81 -8.13
N SER A 37 -6.49 5.59 -7.20
CA SER A 37 -6.94 5.10 -5.90
C SER A 37 -7.99 3.98 -5.97
N SER A 38 -8.72 3.86 -7.09
CA SER A 38 -9.71 2.78 -7.29
C SER A 38 -9.08 1.39 -7.29
N ILE A 39 -7.84 1.25 -7.76
CA ILE A 39 -7.10 -0.02 -7.75
C ILE A 39 -6.84 -0.44 -6.30
N ILE A 40 -6.34 0.49 -5.47
CA ILE A 40 -6.07 0.22 -4.06
C ILE A 40 -7.36 -0.13 -3.31
N LYS A 41 -8.44 0.63 -3.55
CA LYS A 41 -9.75 0.37 -2.93
C LYS A 41 -10.31 -1.01 -3.30
N HIS A 42 -10.11 -1.45 -4.55
CA HIS A 42 -10.54 -2.77 -5.00
C HIS A 42 -9.84 -3.88 -4.21
N TYR A 43 -8.50 -3.85 -4.12
CA TYR A 43 -7.76 -4.88 -3.41
C TYR A 43 -7.96 -4.86 -1.89
N LEU A 44 -8.12 -3.67 -1.28
CA LEU A 44 -8.48 -3.57 0.15
C LEU A 44 -9.87 -4.15 0.42
N LYS A 45 -10.82 -3.96 -0.50
CA LYS A 45 -12.15 -4.54 -0.37
C LYS A 45 -12.13 -6.06 -0.57
N GLU A 46 -11.39 -6.54 -1.57
CA GLU A 46 -11.27 -7.97 -1.88
C GLU A 46 -10.60 -8.75 -0.75
N SER A 47 -9.60 -8.17 -0.08
CA SER A 47 -8.92 -8.82 1.04
C SER A 47 -9.78 -8.96 2.30
N GLY A 48 -10.86 -8.16 2.43
CA GLY A 48 -11.68 -8.11 3.64
C GLY A 48 -10.93 -7.60 4.88
N ALA A 49 -9.78 -6.93 4.70
CA ALA A 49 -8.99 -6.39 5.79
C ALA A 49 -9.69 -5.22 6.49
N ASP A 50 -9.48 -5.07 7.80
CA ASP A 50 -9.87 -3.87 8.52
C ASP A 50 -8.85 -2.75 8.25
N VAL A 51 -9.32 -1.60 7.80
CA VAL A 51 -8.47 -0.50 7.31
C VAL A 51 -8.57 0.70 8.24
N CYS A 52 -7.51 0.92 9.02
CA CYS A 52 -7.43 1.99 9.99
C CYS A 52 -6.68 3.20 9.44
N PHE A 53 -7.39 4.30 9.17
CA PHE A 53 -6.77 5.57 8.76
C PHE A 53 -6.32 6.40 9.96
N ARG A 54 -5.36 7.32 9.74
CA ARG A 54 -4.77 8.16 10.80
C ARG A 54 -4.15 7.34 11.94
N HIS A 55 -3.66 6.14 11.60
CA HIS A 55 -2.93 5.25 12.49
C HIS A 55 -1.45 5.31 12.13
N CYS A 56 -0.76 6.34 12.62
CA CYS A 56 0.67 6.51 12.39
C CYS A 56 1.45 5.60 13.35
N VAL A 57 2.15 4.60 12.82
CA VAL A 57 3.02 3.71 13.60
C VAL A 57 4.29 4.46 13.98
N THR A 58 4.65 4.44 15.26
CA THR A 58 5.80 5.18 15.81
C THR A 58 6.89 4.27 16.35
N GLN A 59 6.54 3.09 16.86
CA GLN A 59 7.47 2.17 17.49
C GLN A 59 6.99 0.73 17.33
N ILE A 60 7.91 -0.22 17.15
CA ILE A 60 7.63 -1.66 17.13
C ILE A 60 8.61 -2.37 18.06
N ASN A 61 8.11 -3.16 19.01
CA ASN A 61 8.94 -3.92 19.95
C ASN A 61 8.58 -5.40 19.93
N LEU A 62 9.54 -6.26 20.28
CA LEU A 62 9.29 -7.68 20.50
C LEU A 62 9.03 -7.91 22.00
N ARG A 63 7.77 -8.21 22.33
CA ARG A 63 7.33 -8.51 23.71
C ARG A 63 6.76 -9.92 23.76
N ASN A 64 7.32 -10.78 24.62
CA ASN A 64 6.80 -12.13 24.86
C ASN A 64 6.59 -12.97 23.59
N GLY A 65 7.44 -12.79 22.57
CA GLY A 65 7.35 -13.51 21.30
C GLY A 65 6.31 -12.96 20.31
N LYS A 66 5.72 -11.78 20.58
CA LYS A 66 4.82 -11.07 19.66
C LYS A 66 5.30 -9.65 19.38
N TRP A 67 4.92 -9.12 18.23
CA TRP A 67 5.19 -7.73 17.87
C TRP A 67 4.18 -6.82 18.52
N GLU A 68 4.65 -5.92 19.37
CA GLU A 68 3.88 -4.84 19.95
C GLU A 68 4.10 -3.57 19.12
N VAL A 69 3.03 -3.06 18.51
CA VAL A 69 3.04 -1.92 17.59
C VAL A 69 2.38 -0.72 18.27
N SER A 70 3.17 0.31 18.56
CA SER A 70 2.71 1.57 19.11
C SER A 70 2.33 2.56 18.00
N LYS A 71 1.33 3.37 18.29
CA LYS A 71 0.82 4.41 17.40
C LYS A 71 0.95 5.77 18.06
N GLU A 72 0.88 6.83 17.27
CA GLU A 72 0.91 8.21 17.77
C GLU A 72 -0.20 8.49 18.81
N THR A 73 -1.37 7.86 18.65
CA THR A 73 -2.48 7.95 19.59
C THR A 73 -3.09 6.57 19.88
N GLY A 74 -3.57 6.40 21.10
CA GLY A 74 -4.19 5.16 21.56
C GLY A 74 -3.20 4.11 22.08
N PRO A 75 -3.71 2.97 22.57
CA PRO A 75 -2.88 1.91 23.11
C PRO A 75 -2.13 1.14 22.01
N PRO A 76 -0.98 0.52 22.34
CA PRO A 76 -0.29 -0.42 21.46
C PRO A 76 -1.15 -1.65 21.14
N GLU A 77 -0.90 -2.26 19.99
CA GLU A 77 -1.57 -3.48 19.53
C GLU A 77 -0.55 -4.62 19.33
N GLN A 78 -0.99 -5.86 19.45
CA GLN A 78 -0.12 -7.04 19.30
C GLN A 78 -0.43 -7.82 18.03
N PHE A 79 0.62 -8.20 17.31
CA PHE A 79 0.55 -8.96 16.07
C PHE A 79 1.55 -10.11 16.08
N ASP A 80 1.21 -11.21 15.42
CA ASP A 80 2.16 -12.31 15.20
C ASP A 80 3.18 -11.95 14.10
N ILE A 81 2.76 -11.16 13.10
CA ILE A 81 3.59 -10.73 11.96
C ILE A 81 3.25 -9.28 11.62
N VAL A 82 4.27 -8.50 11.24
CA VAL A 82 4.12 -7.12 10.72
C VAL A 82 4.79 -7.02 9.36
N VAL A 83 4.11 -6.43 8.38
CA VAL A 83 4.65 -6.14 7.04
C VAL A 83 4.70 -4.63 6.85
N LEU A 84 5.89 -4.11 6.55
CA LEU A 84 6.11 -2.67 6.34
C LEU A 84 6.28 -2.38 4.86
N THR A 85 5.41 -1.53 4.33
CA THR A 85 5.40 -1.17 2.90
C THR A 85 5.61 0.33 2.66
N MET A 86 5.89 1.11 3.71
CA MET A 86 6.22 2.52 3.56
C MET A 86 7.67 2.70 3.07
N PRO A 87 8.03 3.86 2.48
CA PRO A 87 9.39 4.12 2.02
C PRO A 87 10.47 3.87 3.09
N VAL A 88 11.63 3.34 2.67
CA VAL A 88 12.75 2.98 3.56
C VAL A 88 13.12 4.09 4.56
N PRO A 89 13.23 5.38 4.19
CA PRO A 89 13.54 6.43 5.18
C PRO A 89 12.52 6.53 6.32
N GLN A 90 11.25 6.20 6.08
CA GLN A 90 10.20 6.18 7.12
C GLN A 90 10.32 4.93 8.00
N ILE A 91 10.74 3.80 7.44
CA ILE A 91 11.06 2.59 8.22
C ILE A 91 12.20 2.87 9.20
N LEU A 92 13.26 3.54 8.73
CA LEU A 92 14.42 3.89 9.57
C LEU A 92 14.12 4.91 10.67
N GLN A 93 12.97 5.59 10.61
CA GLN A 93 12.51 6.53 11.65
C GLN A 93 11.72 5.83 12.77
N LEU A 94 11.34 4.56 12.59
CA LEU A 94 10.66 3.80 13.64
C LEU A 94 11.58 3.54 14.82
N GLN A 95 11.04 3.67 16.02
CA GLN A 95 11.73 3.35 17.26
C GLN A 95 11.51 1.86 17.64
N GLY A 96 12.27 1.38 18.62
CA GLY A 96 12.09 0.04 19.20
C GLY A 96 13.03 -1.01 18.60
N ASP A 97 12.67 -2.28 18.74
CA ASP A 97 13.53 -3.43 18.40
C ASP A 97 13.68 -3.68 16.89
N ILE A 98 13.00 -2.87 16.08
CA ILE A 98 13.13 -2.77 14.62
C ILE A 98 14.24 -1.78 14.20
N ALA A 99 14.66 -0.88 15.08
CA ALA A 99 15.74 0.05 14.76
C ALA A 99 17.07 -0.72 14.60
N ASN A 100 17.87 -0.32 13.60
CA ASN A 100 19.24 -0.81 13.42
C ASN A 100 20.09 -0.64 14.69
#